data_AF-A0A812W3G3-F1
#
_entry.id   AF-A0A812W3G3-F1
#
_cell.length_a   1.000
_cell.length_b   1.000
_cell.length_c   1.000
_cell.angle_alpha   90.00
_cell.angle_beta   90.00
_cell.angle_gamma   90.00
#
_symmetry.space_group_name_H-M   'P 1'
#
loop_
_entity.id
_entity.type
_entity.pdbx_description
1 polymer ?
#
loop_
_entity_poly.entity_id
_entity_poly.type
_entity_poly.pdbx_seq_one_letter_code
_entity_poly.pdbx_strand_id
1 'polypeptide(L)'
;MVQEEGFAEVVENSSGAEETSDSLEPSKLSMPQKNLLVGFSCLALATPAIPAYCVGDLTTVFITLGMTITSLNADYLYLGTVWNVIDRWAALGYSFYMYWLAFPHLPISSTLNAIPLVAFLSYSRSSATKEQWSFRHSLWHFFLAVDVPLFLVFGAYSDRFFRQSKD
;
A
#
# COMPACT_ATOMS: atom_id res chain seq x y z
N MET A 1 -3.75 -9.10 -4.61
CA MET A 1 -4.42 -10.41 -4.51
C MET A 1 -4.48 -10.97 -5.92
N VAL A 2 -3.35 -11.52 -6.37
CA VAL A 2 -3.37 -12.56 -7.39
C VAL A 2 -4.21 -13.66 -6.75
N GLN A 3 -5.28 -14.09 -7.40
CA GLN A 3 -5.95 -15.33 -7.01
C GLN A 3 -4.90 -16.43 -7.12
N GLU A 4 -4.33 -16.85 -5.98
CA GLU A 4 -3.63 -18.14 -5.86
C GLU A 4 -4.62 -19.29 -5.68
N GLU A 5 -5.89 -19.09 -6.06
CA GLU A 5 -6.89 -20.13 -6.19
C GLU A 5 -7.04 -20.43 -7.68
N GLY A 6 -6.26 -21.39 -8.20
CA GLY A 6 -6.45 -21.84 -9.59
C GLY A 6 -5.27 -22.52 -10.29
N PHE A 7 -4.28 -23.06 -9.58
CA PHE A 7 -3.23 -23.88 -10.19
C PHE A 7 -3.00 -25.20 -9.45
N ALA A 8 -4.09 -25.79 -8.97
CA ALA A 8 -4.10 -27.13 -8.39
C ALA A 8 -5.36 -27.87 -8.87
N GLU A 9 -5.27 -28.49 -10.06
CA GLU A 9 -5.88 -29.78 -10.42
C GLU A 9 -5.84 -29.98 -11.94
N VAL A 10 -4.72 -30.51 -12.43
CA VAL A 10 -4.73 -31.48 -13.54
C VAL A 10 -3.72 -32.56 -13.15
N VAL A 11 -4.16 -33.48 -12.29
CA VAL A 11 -3.51 -34.78 -12.12
C VAL A 11 -4.16 -35.71 -13.12
N GLU A 12 -3.70 -35.64 -14.37
CA GLU A 12 -3.96 -36.70 -15.34
C GLU A 12 -3.02 -37.87 -15.02
N ASN A 13 -3.65 -38.98 -14.65
CA ASN A 13 -3.04 -40.31 -14.63
C ASN A 13 -2.42 -40.60 -16.00
N SER A 14 -1.10 -40.79 -16.05
CA SER A 14 -0.45 -41.54 -17.11
C SER A 14 0.60 -42.47 -16.51
N SER A 15 0.24 -43.75 -16.48
CA SER A 15 1.13 -44.87 -16.20
C SER A 15 2.03 -45.13 -17.40
N GLY A 16 3.35 -45.07 -17.23
CA GLY A 16 4.26 -45.66 -18.22
C GLY A 16 5.68 -45.14 -18.26
N ALA A 17 6.55 -45.85 -17.53
CA ALA A 17 7.88 -46.30 -17.93
C ALA A 17 9.10 -45.35 -17.97
N GLU A 18 10.18 -45.95 -17.43
CA GLU A 18 11.62 -45.78 -17.65
C GLU A 18 12.39 -44.66 -16.95
N GLU A 19 13.17 -45.11 -15.95
CA GLU A 19 14.28 -44.43 -15.30
C GLU A 19 15.36 -44.06 -16.32
N THR A 20 15.57 -42.76 -16.50
CA THR A 20 16.88 -42.22 -16.88
C THR A 20 17.41 -41.39 -15.73
N SER A 21 18.36 -41.96 -14.99
CA SER A 21 19.23 -41.23 -14.08
C SER A 21 20.16 -40.35 -14.92
N ASP A 22 19.98 -39.04 -14.87
CA ASP A 22 21.08 -38.13 -15.09
C ASP A 22 20.80 -36.75 -14.47
N SER A 23 21.68 -36.38 -13.54
CA SER A 23 21.96 -35.03 -13.06
C SER A 23 20.78 -34.18 -12.57
N LEU A 24 20.38 -34.38 -11.31
CA LEU A 24 19.75 -33.32 -10.50
C LEU A 24 20.77 -32.18 -10.30
N GLU A 25 20.86 -31.25 -11.26
CA GLU A 25 21.45 -29.94 -10.95
C GLU A 25 20.64 -29.32 -9.80
N PRO A 26 21.28 -28.85 -8.72
CA PRO A 26 20.57 -28.12 -7.68
C PRO A 26 19.99 -26.87 -8.33
N SER A 27 18.69 -26.93 -8.62
CA SER A 27 17.91 -25.81 -9.13
C SER A 27 18.21 -24.62 -8.22
N LYS A 28 19.00 -23.67 -8.73
CA LYS A 28 19.27 -22.42 -8.04
C LYS A 28 17.92 -21.85 -7.65
N LEU A 29 17.58 -21.94 -6.37
CA LEU A 29 16.41 -21.32 -5.78
C LEU A 29 16.63 -19.82 -6.03
N SER A 30 16.12 -19.31 -7.14
CA SER A 30 16.21 -17.90 -7.47
C SER A 30 15.38 -17.19 -6.42
N MET A 31 16.06 -16.58 -5.44
CA MET A 31 15.36 -15.81 -4.42
C MET A 31 14.47 -14.79 -5.15
N PRO A 32 13.17 -14.70 -4.80
CA PRO A 32 12.25 -13.83 -5.49
C PRO A 32 12.80 -12.42 -5.47
N GLN A 33 13.12 -11.89 -6.64
CA GLN A 33 13.74 -10.58 -6.78
C GLN A 33 12.78 -9.54 -6.19
N LYS A 34 13.22 -8.85 -5.12
CA LYS A 34 12.41 -7.85 -4.43
C LYS A 34 12.20 -6.66 -5.36
N ASN A 35 10.97 -6.20 -5.51
CA ASN A 35 10.65 -5.05 -6.35
C ASN A 35 10.92 -3.75 -5.58
N LEU A 36 12.04 -3.09 -5.87
CA LEU A 36 12.44 -1.84 -5.23
C LEU A 36 11.39 -0.74 -5.39
N LEU A 37 10.64 -0.72 -6.50
CA LEU A 37 9.59 0.26 -6.75
C LEU A 37 8.52 0.20 -5.64
N VAL A 38 8.09 -1.01 -5.28
CA VAL A 38 7.10 -1.21 -4.23
C VAL A 38 7.67 -0.74 -2.89
N GLY A 39 8.91 -1.11 -2.57
CA GLY A 39 9.57 -0.67 -1.33
C GLY A 39 9.64 0.85 -1.20
N PHE A 40 10.07 1.56 -2.25
CA PHE A 40 10.10 3.03 -2.26
C PHE A 40 8.71 3.62 -2.15
N SER A 41 7.71 3.03 -2.81
CA SER A 41 6.33 3.50 -2.72
C SER A 41 5.76 3.37 -1.30
N CYS A 42 6.09 2.30 -0.57
CA CYS A 42 5.69 2.16 0.84
C CYS A 42 6.35 3.25 1.69
N LEU A 43 7.65 3.51 1.51
CA LEU A 43 8.35 4.58 2.24
C LEU A 43 7.77 5.97 1.96
N ALA A 44 7.28 6.21 0.74
CA ALA A 44 6.60 7.45 0.39
C ALA A 44 5.34 7.70 1.22
N LEU A 45 4.71 6.67 1.80
CA LEU A 45 3.56 6.83 2.71
C LEU A 45 3.93 7.56 4.02
N ALA A 46 5.21 7.79 4.31
CA ALA A 46 5.63 8.62 5.45
C ALA A 46 5.50 10.13 5.17
N THR A 47 5.32 10.57 3.92
CA THR A 47 5.21 12.00 3.57
C THR A 47 4.12 12.76 4.34
N PRO A 48 2.93 12.21 4.65
CA PRO A 48 1.91 12.93 5.41
C PRO A 48 2.31 13.24 6.86
N ALA A 49 3.34 12.57 7.39
CA ALA A 49 3.86 12.87 8.72
C ALA A 49 4.54 14.25 8.78
N ILE A 50 5.05 14.76 7.64
CA ILE A 50 5.74 16.05 7.58
C ILE A 50 4.81 17.21 7.99
N PRO A 51 3.67 17.46 7.31
CA PRO A 51 2.79 18.56 7.70
C PRO A 51 2.21 18.39 9.10
N ALA A 52 1.94 17.15 9.55
CA ALA A 52 1.50 16.87 10.91
C ALA A 52 2.56 17.25 11.96
N TYR A 53 3.82 16.90 11.72
CA TYR A 53 4.93 17.27 12.59
C TYR A 53 5.11 18.79 12.67
N CYS A 54 5.02 19.50 11.54
CA CYS A 54 5.13 20.96 11.49
C CYS A 54 4.11 21.68 12.38
N VAL A 55 2.91 21.11 12.59
CA VAL A 55 1.87 21.70 13.44
C VAL A 55 1.78 21.07 14.84
N GLY A 56 2.75 20.23 15.19
CA GLY A 56 2.85 19.57 16.49
C GLY A 56 1.85 18.43 16.72
N ASP A 57 1.20 17.89 15.68
CA ASP A 57 0.31 16.72 15.81
C ASP A 57 1.11 15.41 15.77
N LEU A 58 1.68 15.04 16.92
CA LEU A 58 2.43 13.80 17.07
C LEU A 58 1.56 12.54 16.90
N THR A 59 0.24 12.64 17.15
CA THR A 59 -0.66 11.49 16.99
C THR A 59 -0.75 11.09 15.53
N THR A 60 -1.01 12.06 14.64
CA THR A 60 -1.02 11.84 13.20
C THR A 60 0.34 11.36 12.69
N VAL A 61 1.45 11.87 13.23
CA VAL A 61 2.81 11.40 12.89
C VAL A 61 2.96 9.91 13.21
N PHE A 62 2.66 9.48 14.44
CA PHE A 62 2.81 8.07 14.82
C PHE A 62 1.88 7.14 14.05
N ILE A 63 0.64 7.56 13.80
CA ILE A 63 -0.31 6.80 12.99
C ILE A 63 0.21 6.64 11.55
N THR A 64 0.74 7.70 10.94
CA THR A 64 1.29 7.67 9.57
C THR A 64 2.54 6.79 9.47
N LEU A 65 3.44 6.88 10.44
CA LEU A 65 4.62 6.03 10.51
C LEU A 65 4.24 4.56 10.74
N GLY A 66 3.23 4.31 11.60
CA GLY A 66 2.67 2.98 11.80
C GLY A 66 2.14 2.38 10.50
N MET A 67 1.33 3.13 9.76
CA MET A 67 0.82 2.75 8.43
C MET A 67 1.95 2.44 7.44
N THR A 68 2.98 3.29 7.41
CA THR A 68 4.15 3.09 6.56
C THR A 68 4.88 1.79 6.87
N ILE A 69 5.08 1.50 8.17
CA ILE A 69 5.73 0.28 8.63
C ILE A 69 4.87 -0.94 8.27
N THR A 70 3.55 -0.90 8.48
CA THR A 70 2.67 -2.03 8.12
C THR A 70 2.70 -2.32 6.62
N SER A 71 2.66 -1.28 5.77
CA SER A 71 2.73 -1.47 4.31
C SER A 71 4.10 -1.96 3.84
N LEU A 72 5.19 -1.48 4.44
CA LEU A 72 6.53 -1.98 4.11
C LEU A 72 6.67 -3.48 4.46
N ASN A 73 6.11 -3.89 5.60
CA ASN A 73 6.10 -5.30 6.00
C ASN A 73 5.21 -6.14 5.07
N ALA A 74 4.02 -5.67 4.73
CA ALA A 74 3.05 -6.43 3.93
C ALA A 74 3.38 -6.52 2.44
N ASP A 75 3.89 -5.44 1.84
CA ASP A 75 4.02 -5.33 0.38
C ASP A 75 5.46 -5.55 -0.10
N TYR A 76 6.46 -5.42 0.77
CA TYR A 76 7.88 -5.53 0.38
C TYR A 76 8.65 -6.63 1.13
N LEU A 77 8.52 -6.73 2.46
CA LEU A 77 9.34 -7.67 3.26
C LEU A 77 8.72 -9.07 3.35
N TYR A 78 7.42 -9.15 3.64
CA TYR A 78 6.70 -10.38 3.99
C TYR A 78 5.44 -10.56 3.14
N LEU A 79 5.59 -10.39 1.82
CA LEU A 79 4.49 -10.55 0.86
C LEU A 79 3.89 -11.96 0.93
N GLY A 80 2.56 -12.04 0.95
CA GLY A 80 1.81 -13.31 1.00
C GLY A 80 1.66 -13.88 2.41
N THR A 81 1.86 -13.07 3.45
CA THR A 81 1.76 -13.50 4.85
C THR A 81 0.61 -12.80 5.59
N VAL A 82 0.48 -13.06 6.89
CA VAL A 82 -0.50 -12.38 7.77
C VAL A 82 -0.38 -10.85 7.73
N TRP A 83 0.80 -10.32 7.41
CA TRP A 83 1.02 -8.88 7.24
C TRP A 83 0.10 -8.26 6.21
N ASN A 84 -0.26 -8.98 5.13
CA ASN A 84 -1.21 -8.49 4.13
C ASN A 84 -2.63 -8.29 4.69
N VAL A 85 -3.02 -9.04 5.72
CA VAL A 85 -4.32 -8.86 6.39
C VAL A 85 -4.23 -7.67 7.34
N ILE A 86 -3.16 -7.58 8.13
CA ILE A 86 -2.92 -6.48 9.06
C ILE A 86 -2.90 -5.14 8.32
N ASP A 87 -2.16 -5.06 7.21
CA ASP A 87 -2.04 -3.85 6.41
C ASP A 87 -3.38 -3.37 5.84
N ARG A 88 -4.27 -4.27 5.41
CA ARG A 88 -5.62 -3.88 4.94
C ARG A 88 -6.45 -3.24 6.03
N TRP A 89 -6.42 -3.80 7.24
CA TRP A 89 -7.15 -3.23 8.37
C TRP A 89 -6.51 -1.92 8.83
N ALA A 90 -5.18 -1.84 8.83
CA ALA A 90 -4.44 -0.61 9.11
C ALA A 90 -4.78 0.49 8.09
N ALA A 91 -4.78 0.17 6.79
CA ALA A 91 -5.14 1.08 5.71
C ALA A 91 -6.58 1.58 5.84
N LEU A 92 -7.54 0.68 6.14
CA LEU A 92 -8.93 1.07 6.35
C LEU A 92 -9.08 2.01 7.55
N GLY A 93 -8.46 1.67 8.69
CA GLY A 93 -8.47 2.51 9.89
C GLY A 93 -7.80 3.87 9.65
N TYR A 94 -6.67 3.88 8.94
CA TYR A 94 -5.96 5.09 8.56
C TYR A 94 -6.81 5.98 7.62
N SER A 95 -7.42 5.41 6.58
CA SER A 95 -8.31 6.14 5.68
C SER A 95 -9.52 6.72 6.43
N PHE A 96 -10.13 5.95 7.33
CA PHE A 96 -11.24 6.44 8.16
C PHE A 96 -10.80 7.59 9.08
N TYR A 97 -9.64 7.45 9.74
CA TYR A 97 -9.06 8.49 10.58
C TYR A 97 -8.80 9.78 9.79
N MET A 98 -8.19 9.69 8.60
CA MET A 98 -7.93 10.83 7.73
C MET A 98 -9.23 11.48 7.24
N TYR A 99 -10.23 10.68 6.88
CA TYR A 99 -11.56 11.20 6.52
C TYR A 99 -12.19 11.95 7.69
N TRP A 100 -12.19 11.37 8.89
CA TRP A 100 -12.74 11.99 10.09
C TRP A 100 -12.05 13.32 10.42
N LEU A 101 -10.72 13.38 10.28
CA LEU A 101 -9.95 14.59 10.53
C LEU A 101 -10.24 15.70 9.50
N ALA A 102 -10.44 15.35 8.23
CA ALA A 102 -10.66 16.31 7.16
C ALA A 102 -12.13 16.75 6.98
N PHE A 103 -13.10 15.87 7.27
CA PHE A 103 -14.52 16.07 6.98
C PHE A 103 -15.12 17.35 7.59
N PRO A 104 -14.81 17.76 8.84
CA PRO A 104 -15.31 19.00 9.40
C PRO A 104 -14.89 20.27 8.63
N HIS A 105 -13.78 20.20 7.89
CA HIS A 105 -13.18 21.33 7.19
C HIS A 105 -13.48 21.30 5.68
N LEU A 106 -13.49 20.11 5.07
CA LEU A 106 -13.62 19.92 3.62
C LEU A 106 -14.60 18.78 3.26
N PRO A 107 -15.88 18.82 3.68
CA PRO A 107 -16.77 17.65 3.59
C PRO A 107 -17.00 17.16 2.17
N ILE A 108 -17.14 18.08 1.20
CA ILE A 108 -17.34 17.75 -0.22
C ILE A 108 -16.06 17.10 -0.76
N SER A 109 -14.90 17.73 -0.59
CA SER A 109 -13.64 17.20 -1.08
C SER A 109 -13.31 15.85 -0.44
N SER A 110 -13.49 15.70 0.88
CA SER A 110 -13.28 14.44 1.60
C SER A 110 -14.18 13.32 1.06
N THR A 111 -15.43 13.63 0.73
CA THR A 111 -16.37 12.64 0.14
C THR A 111 -15.98 12.29 -1.30
N LEU A 112 -15.65 13.29 -2.12
CA LEU A 112 -15.23 13.07 -3.50
C LEU A 112 -13.90 12.31 -3.58
N ASN A 113 -13.02 12.46 -2.59
CA ASN A 113 -11.74 11.76 -2.54
C ASN A 113 -11.87 10.25 -2.34
N ALA A 114 -13.01 9.77 -1.82
CA ALA A 114 -13.29 8.34 -1.76
C ALA A 114 -13.34 7.70 -3.16
N ILE A 115 -13.70 8.45 -4.20
CA ILE A 115 -13.80 7.95 -5.58
C ILE A 115 -12.43 7.54 -6.14
N PRO A 116 -11.42 8.44 -6.23
CA PRO A 116 -10.09 8.03 -6.69
C PRO A 116 -9.47 6.98 -5.76
N LEU A 117 -9.71 7.06 -4.45
CA LEU A 117 -9.25 6.06 -3.48
C LEU A 117 -9.70 4.64 -3.85
N VAL A 118 -11.01 4.45 -4.05
CA VAL A 118 -11.59 3.16 -4.44
C VAL A 118 -11.18 2.78 -5.86
N ALA A 119 -11.06 3.74 -6.78
CA ALA A 119 -10.68 3.49 -8.17
C ALA A 119 -9.24 2.96 -8.28
N PHE A 120 -8.26 3.58 -7.63
CA PHE A 120 -6.88 3.12 -7.63
C PHE A 120 -6.72 1.77 -6.93
N LEU A 121 -7.43 1.55 -5.81
CA LEU A 121 -7.43 0.25 -5.15
C LEU A 121 -7.99 -0.84 -6.07
N SER A 122 -9.10 -0.56 -6.75
CA SER A 122 -9.72 -1.49 -7.71
C SER A 122 -8.80 -1.74 -8.91
N TYR A 123 -8.12 -0.71 -9.39
CA TYR A 123 -7.13 -0.79 -10.47
C TYR A 123 -5.91 -1.64 -10.10
N SER A 124 -5.40 -1.49 -8.87
CA SER A 124 -4.34 -2.36 -8.34
C SER A 124 -4.80 -3.82 -8.27
N ARG A 125 -6.05 -4.07 -7.85
CA ARG A 125 -6.63 -5.43 -7.75
C ARG A 125 -6.85 -6.11 -9.09
N SER A 126 -7.10 -5.37 -10.17
CA SER A 126 -7.32 -5.93 -11.51
C SER A 126 -6.03 -6.29 -12.27
N SER A 127 -4.92 -6.46 -11.55
CA SER A 127 -3.62 -6.81 -12.14
C SER A 127 -3.56 -8.28 -12.52
N ALA A 128 -3.21 -8.58 -13.77
CA ALA A 128 -3.06 -9.94 -14.25
C ALA A 128 -1.66 -10.51 -13.99
N THR A 129 -0.65 -9.63 -13.90
CA THR A 129 0.75 -10.03 -13.68
C THR A 129 1.34 -9.35 -12.45
N LYS A 130 2.44 -9.91 -11.92
CA LYS A 130 3.17 -9.35 -10.77
C LYS A 130 3.74 -7.96 -11.05
N GLU A 131 4.21 -7.73 -12.28
CA GLU A 131 4.75 -6.44 -12.73
C GLU A 131 3.66 -5.38 -12.80
N GLN A 132 2.51 -5.73 -13.39
CA GLN A 132 1.33 -4.87 -13.39
C GLN A 132 0.90 -4.54 -11.97
N TRP A 133 0.82 -5.54 -11.09
CA TRP A 133 0.48 -5.31 -9.69
C TRP A 133 1.47 -4.37 -9.02
N SER A 134 2.77 -4.60 -9.18
CA SER A 134 3.80 -3.76 -8.59
C SER A 134 3.68 -2.30 -9.03
N PHE A 135 3.50 -2.05 -10.33
CA PHE A 135 3.33 -0.70 -10.86
C PHE A 135 2.05 -0.04 -10.35
N ARG A 136 0.89 -0.72 -10.49
CA ARG A 136 -0.42 -0.16 -10.11
C ARG A 136 -0.55 0.05 -8.60
N HIS A 137 0.00 -0.85 -7.80
CA HIS A 137 0.05 -0.72 -6.34
C HIS A 137 0.97 0.41 -5.89
N SER A 138 2.12 0.57 -6.56
CA SER A 138 3.02 1.71 -6.29
C SER A 138 2.37 3.04 -6.66
N LEU A 139 1.59 3.07 -7.75
CA LEU A 139 0.81 4.25 -8.15
C LEU A 139 -0.26 4.59 -7.10
N TRP A 140 -0.90 3.58 -6.51
CA TRP A 140 -1.83 3.76 -5.40
C TRP A 140 -1.17 4.40 -4.18
N HIS A 141 -0.01 3.91 -3.76
CA HIS A 141 0.76 4.52 -2.67
C HIS A 141 1.19 5.95 -2.99
N PHE A 142 1.63 6.20 -4.22
CA PHE A 142 2.02 7.54 -4.65
C PHE A 142 0.85 8.52 -4.60
N PHE A 143 -0.35 8.10 -5.02
CA PHE A 143 -1.56 8.92 -4.88
C PHE A 143 -1.78 9.30 -3.41
N LEU A 144 -1.74 8.35 -2.47
CA LEU A 144 -1.88 8.65 -1.04
C LEU A 144 -0.77 9.56 -0.51
N ALA A 145 0.47 9.33 -0.94
CA ALA A 145 1.65 10.11 -0.52
C ALA A 145 1.60 11.58 -0.98
N VAL A 146 0.78 11.91 -1.99
CA VAL A 146 0.58 13.28 -2.47
C VAL A 146 -0.73 13.86 -1.96
N ASP A 147 -1.81 13.08 -2.01
CA ASP A 147 -3.16 13.52 -1.69
C ASP A 147 -3.34 13.79 -0.19
N VAL A 148 -2.88 12.89 0.69
CA VAL A 148 -3.05 13.05 2.14
C VAL A 148 -2.34 14.29 2.69
N PRO A 149 -1.07 14.61 2.34
CA PRO A 149 -0.45 15.85 2.77
C PRO A 149 -1.23 17.10 2.33
N LEU A 150 -1.79 17.12 1.12
CA LEU A 150 -2.62 18.23 0.65
C LEU A 150 -3.89 18.37 1.50
N PHE A 151 -4.56 17.26 1.81
CA PHE A 151 -5.73 17.25 2.69
C PHE A 151 -5.41 17.73 4.12
N LEU A 152 -4.24 17.36 4.64
CA LEU A 152 -3.79 17.81 5.95
C LEU A 152 -3.51 19.32 5.94
N VAL A 153 -2.76 19.83 4.97
CA VAL A 153 -2.37 21.25 4.90
C VAL A 153 -3.58 22.16 4.62
N PHE A 154 -4.38 21.85 3.60
CA PHE A 154 -5.49 22.71 3.17
C PHE A 154 -6.80 22.44 3.92
N GLY A 155 -6.93 21.30 4.58
CA GLY A 155 -8.07 20.96 5.42
C GLY A 155 -7.76 21.12 6.89
N ALA A 156 -7.36 20.00 7.52
CA ALA A 156 -7.25 19.85 8.97
C ALA A 156 -6.34 20.88 9.66
N TYR A 157 -5.30 21.34 8.97
CA TYR A 157 -4.27 22.24 9.52
C TYR A 157 -4.28 23.64 8.91
N SER A 158 -5.27 23.96 8.06
CA SER A 158 -5.35 25.25 7.38
C SER A 158 -5.22 26.44 8.35
N ASP A 159 -5.98 26.41 9.45
CA ASP A 159 -5.92 27.44 10.50
C ASP A 159 -4.54 27.57 11.15
N ARG A 160 -3.79 26.47 11.30
CA ARG A 160 -2.48 26.49 11.96
C ARG A 160 -1.39 27.01 11.03
N PHE A 161 -1.38 26.58 9.77
CA PHE A 161 -0.39 27.01 8.78
C PHE A 161 -0.55 28.48 8.39
N PHE A 162 -1.78 28.98 8.22
CA PHE A 162 -2.00 30.36 7.75
C PHE A 162 -2.08 31.40 8.87
N ARG A 163 -2.24 31.01 10.14
CA ARG A 163 -2.16 31.95 11.27
C ARG A 163 -0.74 32.18 11.74
N GLN A 164 0.13 31.17 11.73
CA GLN A 164 1.54 31.31 12.15
C GLN A 164 2.34 32.27 11.25
N SER A 165 1.88 32.59 10.05
CA SER A 165 2.59 33.51 9.14
C SER A 165 2.32 34.99 9.41
N LYS A 166 1.51 35.34 10.43
CA LYS A 166 1.10 36.72 10.71
C LYS A 166 1.75 37.33 11.95
N ASP A 167 2.50 36.53 12.70
CA ASP A 167 3.28 36.94 13.87
C ASP A 167 4.78 36.95 13.52
#